data_AF-A0A7S1HCP3-F1
#
_entry.id   AF-A0A7S1HCP3-F1
#
_cell.length_a   1.000
_cell.length_b   1.000
_cell.length_c   1.000
_cell.angle_alpha   90.00
_cell.angle_beta   90.00
_cell.angle_gamma   90.00
#
_symmetry.space_group_name_H-M   'P 1'
#
loop_
_entity.id
_entity.type
_entity.pdbx_description
1 polymer ?
#
loop_
_entity_poly.entity_id
_entity_poly.type
_entity_poly.pdbx_seq_one_letter_code
_entity_poly.pdbx_strand_id
1 'polypeptide(L)'
;ENFHHKPFPGEHDHHDDHGHGHDHTPHESPAVVWVPLVLLAIPSVVIGFMTIQPMLFGDFFKDAIFVNVHAHPAMEELAEEFHGAAAMALHGLTALPFWLALSGVVTAYVFYMVAPSIPATLAKVLRPLIVILENKYFMDWFNENVLARLARALGVGLWKGGDAGLIDGLIINGSARAVGGVAGLVRRVQTGYLYWYALVMILGVMGLMTW
;
A
#
# COMPACT_ATOMS: atom_id res chain seq x y z
N GLU A 1 2.03 -18.54 18.83
CA GLU A 1 2.27 -18.41 17.38
C GLU A 1 3.08 -17.14 17.15
N ASN A 2 4.37 -17.31 16.90
CA ASN A 2 5.31 -16.21 16.74
C ASN A 2 5.35 -15.83 15.26
N PHE A 3 4.67 -14.73 14.90
CA PHE A 3 4.71 -14.17 13.56
C PHE A 3 6.05 -13.45 13.32
N HIS A 4 7.06 -14.21 12.90
CA HIS A 4 8.21 -13.66 12.18
C HIS A 4 7.80 -13.40 10.73
N HIS A 5 7.13 -12.27 10.47
CA HIS A 5 7.09 -11.71 9.13
C HIS A 5 8.30 -10.78 8.96
N LYS A 6 9.28 -11.21 8.16
CA LYS A 6 10.22 -10.29 7.53
C LYS A 6 9.42 -9.51 6.47
N PRO A 7 9.27 -8.17 6.55
CA PRO A 7 8.81 -7.42 5.41
C PRO A 7 10.01 -7.28 4.47
N PHE A 8 9.89 -7.87 3.28
CA PHE A 8 10.90 -7.94 2.22
C PHE A 8 12.02 -8.98 2.43
N PRO A 9 12.21 -9.95 1.53
CA PRO A 9 13.44 -10.69 1.47
C PRO A 9 14.55 -9.73 1.07
N GLY A 10 15.60 -9.63 1.89
CA GLY A 10 16.90 -9.30 1.32
C GLY A 10 17.22 -10.41 0.33
N GLU A 11 17.39 -10.07 -0.95
CA GLU A 11 18.16 -10.93 -1.83
C GLU A 11 19.51 -11.14 -1.14
N HIS A 12 19.98 -12.39 -1.08
CA HIS A 12 21.11 -12.88 -0.26
C HIS A 12 20.71 -13.32 1.17
N ASP A 13 20.18 -14.54 1.25
CA ASP A 13 20.85 -15.67 1.94
C ASP A 13 19.82 -16.76 2.28
N HIS A 14 20.02 -17.94 1.70
CA HIS A 14 19.91 -19.29 2.31
C HIS A 14 19.93 -20.30 1.16
N HIS A 15 21.15 -20.68 0.74
CA HIS A 15 21.33 -21.90 -0.04
C HIS A 15 21.12 -23.07 0.91
N ASP A 16 19.94 -23.69 0.82
CA ASP A 16 19.73 -25.04 1.31
C ASP A 16 20.63 -25.98 0.51
N ASP A 17 21.57 -26.58 1.22
CA ASP A 17 22.54 -27.56 0.74
C ASP A 17 21.81 -28.88 0.45
N HIS A 18 21.11 -28.91 -0.68
CA HIS A 18 20.63 -30.14 -1.31
C HIS A 18 21.52 -30.45 -2.50
N GLY A 19 22.47 -31.35 -2.25
CA GLY A 19 23.39 -31.89 -3.24
C GLY A 19 22.67 -32.52 -4.43
N HIS A 20 22.53 -31.74 -5.50
CA HIS A 20 22.48 -32.21 -6.87
C HIS A 20 23.48 -31.39 -7.67
N GLY A 21 24.54 -32.06 -8.14
CA GLY A 21 25.53 -31.48 -9.04
C GLY A 21 24.88 -31.08 -10.36
N HIS A 22 24.30 -29.89 -10.38
CA HIS A 22 23.97 -29.19 -11.60
C HIS A 22 24.99 -28.07 -11.74
N ASP A 23 25.88 -28.28 -12.69
CA ASP A 23 26.74 -27.24 -13.23
C ASP A 23 25.81 -26.17 -13.83
N HIS A 24 25.39 -25.20 -13.01
CA HIS A 24 24.55 -24.10 -13.43
C HIS A 24 25.41 -23.10 -14.22
N THR A 25 25.84 -23.52 -15.40
CA THR A 25 26.45 -22.61 -16.37
C THR A 25 25.41 -21.55 -16.72
N PRO A 26 25.75 -20.24 -16.68
CA PRO A 26 24.85 -19.18 -17.11
C PRO A 26 24.34 -19.50 -18.52
N HIS A 27 23.04 -19.75 -18.65
CA HIS A 27 22.40 -19.99 -19.93
C HIS A 27 21.58 -18.77 -20.31
N GLU A 28 21.43 -18.54 -21.61
CA GLU A 28 20.51 -17.52 -22.10
C GLU A 28 19.07 -17.83 -21.65
N SER A 29 18.25 -16.78 -21.53
CA SER A 29 16.86 -16.96 -21.16
C SER A 29 16.13 -17.71 -22.29
N PRO A 30 15.23 -18.66 -21.96
CA PRO A 30 14.45 -19.36 -22.97
C PRO A 30 13.70 -18.38 -23.88
N ALA A 31 13.46 -18.76 -25.13
CA ALA A 31 12.76 -17.93 -26.11
C ALA A 31 11.39 -17.42 -25.60
N VAL A 32 10.74 -18.16 -24.70
CA VAL A 32 9.48 -17.77 -24.05
C VAL A 32 9.60 -16.47 -23.23
N VAL A 33 10.80 -16.14 -22.73
CA VAL A 33 11.07 -14.90 -21.98
C VAL A 33 11.63 -13.81 -22.91
N TRP A 34 12.56 -14.15 -23.80
CA TRP A 34 13.18 -13.16 -24.69
C TRP A 34 12.21 -12.59 -25.74
N VAL A 35 11.36 -13.43 -26.34
CA VAL A 35 10.42 -13.01 -27.40
C VAL A 35 9.45 -11.92 -26.91
N PRO A 36 8.76 -12.06 -25.75
CA PRO A 36 7.92 -10.98 -25.23
C PRO A 36 8.70 -9.69 -24.94
N LEU A 37 9.91 -9.76 -24.41
CA LEU A 37 10.71 -8.56 -24.11
C LEU A 37 11.07 -7.80 -25.39
N VAL A 38 11.48 -8.50 -26.45
CA VAL A 38 11.75 -7.88 -27.75
C VAL A 38 10.47 -7.35 -28.40
N LEU A 39 9.37 -8.10 -28.29
CA LEU A 39 8.08 -7.69 -28.80
C LEU A 39 7.52 -6.45 -28.06
N LEU A 40 7.95 -6.17 -26.83
CA LEU A 40 7.63 -4.91 -26.14
C LEU A 40 8.60 -3.79 -26.55
N ALA A 41 9.89 -4.09 -26.69
CA ALA A 41 10.90 -3.09 -27.03
C ALA A 41 10.66 -2.45 -28.42
N ILE A 42 10.34 -3.24 -29.45
CA ILE A 42 10.16 -2.73 -30.82
C ILE A 42 8.99 -1.73 -30.90
N PRO A 43 7.76 -2.06 -30.46
CA PRO A 43 6.65 -1.11 -30.44
C PRO A 43 6.90 0.09 -29.54
N SER A 44 7.60 -0.06 -28.40
CA SER A 44 7.93 1.09 -27.54
C SER A 44 8.75 2.15 -28.27
N VAL A 45 9.75 1.73 -29.06
CA VAL A 45 10.56 2.66 -29.88
C VAL A 45 9.73 3.25 -31.02
N VAL A 46 8.96 2.43 -31.73
CA VAL A 46 8.17 2.87 -32.89
C VAL A 46 7.08 3.86 -32.47
N ILE A 47 6.29 3.51 -31.45
CA ILE A 47 5.23 4.38 -30.93
C ILE A 47 5.85 5.67 -30.39
N GLY A 48 6.91 5.59 -29.59
CA GLY A 48 7.60 6.79 -29.09
C GLY A 48 8.05 7.72 -30.20
N PHE A 49 8.62 7.19 -31.29
CA PHE A 49 9.04 7.98 -32.43
C PHE A 49 7.85 8.62 -33.19
N MET A 50 6.76 7.88 -33.38
CA MET A 50 5.58 8.35 -34.12
C MET A 50 4.72 9.35 -33.32
N THR A 51 4.59 9.16 -32.01
CA THR A 51 3.64 9.93 -31.19
C THR A 51 4.23 11.15 -30.53
N ILE A 52 5.55 11.31 -30.47
CA ILE A 52 6.20 12.42 -29.77
C ILE A 52 5.72 13.80 -30.26
N GLN A 53 5.59 14.00 -31.57
CA GLN A 53 5.14 15.27 -32.14
C GLN A 53 3.65 15.55 -31.86
N PRO A 54 2.68 14.65 -32.19
CA PRO A 54 1.28 14.92 -31.90
C PRO A 54 0.97 14.98 -30.39
N MET A 55 1.79 14.34 -29.56
CA MET A 55 1.65 14.36 -28.10
C MET A 55 2.14 15.68 -27.48
N LEU A 56 3.28 16.21 -27.93
CA LEU A 56 3.86 17.44 -27.37
C LEU A 56 3.26 18.72 -27.96
N PHE A 57 2.99 18.73 -29.26
CA PHE A 57 2.61 19.94 -30.00
C PHE A 57 1.34 19.77 -30.86
N GLY A 58 0.71 18.60 -30.82
CA GLY A 58 -0.54 18.34 -31.53
C GLY A 58 -1.77 18.53 -30.64
N ASP A 59 -2.94 18.14 -31.18
CA ASP A 59 -4.21 18.26 -30.47
C ASP A 59 -4.45 17.14 -29.44
N PHE A 60 -3.50 16.22 -29.22
CA PHE A 60 -3.72 15.00 -28.41
C PHE A 60 -4.14 15.30 -26.97
N PHE A 61 -3.57 16.34 -26.34
CA PHE A 61 -3.88 16.75 -24.97
C PHE A 61 -4.66 18.07 -24.86
N LYS A 62 -5.09 18.65 -25.97
CA LYS A 62 -5.66 20.01 -26.02
C LYS A 62 -6.88 20.20 -25.13
N ASP A 63 -7.70 19.17 -24.98
CA ASP A 63 -8.92 19.22 -24.16
C ASP A 63 -8.69 18.77 -22.70
N ALA A 64 -7.52 18.20 -22.39
CA ALA A 64 -7.18 17.63 -21.08
C ALA A 64 -6.18 18.49 -20.28
N ILE A 65 -5.27 19.18 -20.96
CA ILE A 65 -4.21 19.99 -20.34
C ILE A 65 -4.31 21.41 -20.89
N PHE A 66 -4.66 22.35 -20.02
CA PHE A 66 -4.65 23.78 -20.33
C PHE A 66 -3.34 24.41 -19.86
N VAL A 67 -2.49 24.83 -20.79
CA VAL A 67 -1.24 25.55 -20.48
C VAL A 67 -1.45 27.04 -20.72
N ASN A 68 -1.33 27.84 -19.67
CA ASN A 68 -1.30 29.30 -19.82
C ASN A 68 0.08 29.72 -20.36
N VAL A 69 0.15 29.92 -21.67
CA VAL A 69 1.39 30.22 -22.41
C VAL A 69 2.04 31.53 -21.93
N HIS A 70 1.24 32.50 -21.47
CA HIS A 70 1.75 33.77 -20.93
C HIS A 70 2.41 33.63 -19.54
N ALA A 71 1.98 32.66 -18.73
CA ALA A 71 2.59 32.39 -17.43
C ALA A 71 3.77 31.40 -17.53
N HIS A 72 3.79 30.57 -18.58
CA HIS A 72 4.76 29.49 -18.75
C HIS A 72 5.26 29.41 -20.22
N PRO A 73 6.18 30.31 -20.63
CA PRO A 73 6.66 30.38 -22.02
C PRO A 73 7.58 29.21 -22.42
N ALA A 74 8.00 28.37 -21.45
CA ALA A 74 8.94 27.28 -21.70
C ALA A 74 8.48 26.31 -22.80
N MET A 75 7.17 26.08 -22.94
CA MET A 75 6.63 25.21 -24.01
C MET A 75 6.67 25.86 -25.40
N GLU A 76 6.61 27.19 -25.47
CA GLU A 76 6.68 27.95 -26.71
C GLU A 76 8.13 27.96 -27.23
N GLU A 77 9.10 28.21 -26.35
CA GLU A 77 10.53 28.14 -26.68
C GLU A 77 10.94 26.70 -27.09
N LEU A 78 10.43 25.69 -26.40
CA LEU A 78 10.68 24.28 -26.74
C LEU A 78 10.10 23.89 -28.12
N ALA A 79 9.03 24.55 -28.57
CA ALA A 79 8.43 24.30 -29.88
C ALA A 79 9.32 24.83 -31.01
N GLU A 80 10.03 25.94 -30.79
CA GLU A 80 10.98 26.50 -31.76
C GLU A 80 12.23 25.62 -31.90
N GLU A 81 12.69 25.02 -30.81
CA GLU A 81 13.85 24.11 -30.83
C GLU A 81 13.51 22.68 -31.31
N PHE A 82 12.23 22.32 -31.36
CA PHE A 82 11.81 20.97 -31.76
C PHE A 82 11.75 20.80 -33.30
N HIS A 83 12.82 20.23 -33.86
CA HIS A 83 12.95 19.97 -35.29
C HIS A 83 12.54 18.53 -35.69
N GLY A 84 11.64 17.91 -34.93
CA GLY A 84 11.15 16.55 -35.16
C GLY A 84 11.90 15.46 -34.39
N ALA A 85 11.33 14.25 -34.37
CA ALA A 85 11.79 13.14 -33.56
C ALA A 85 13.24 12.71 -33.87
N ALA A 86 13.62 12.68 -35.15
CA ALA A 86 14.98 12.31 -35.56
C ALA A 86 16.01 13.38 -35.17
N ALA A 87 15.68 14.66 -35.33
CA ALA A 87 16.55 15.75 -34.92
C ALA A 87 16.75 15.79 -33.40
N MET A 88 15.67 15.57 -32.64
CA MET A 88 15.75 15.42 -31.18
C MET A 88 16.65 14.25 -30.77
N ALA A 89 16.52 13.09 -31.40
CA ALA A 89 17.34 11.92 -31.08
C ALA A 89 18.83 12.19 -31.31
N LEU A 90 19.18 12.85 -32.42
CA LEU A 90 20.56 13.23 -32.74
C LEU A 90 21.09 14.30 -31.78
N HIS A 91 20.30 15.34 -31.51
CA HIS A 91 20.66 16.38 -30.56
C HIS A 91 20.85 15.80 -29.14
N GLY A 92 20.01 14.85 -28.76
CA GLY A 92 20.07 14.14 -27.48
C GLY A 92 21.43 13.52 -27.20
N LEU A 93 22.11 12.96 -28.21
CA LEU A 93 23.46 12.39 -28.05
C LEU A 93 24.53 13.44 -27.71
N THR A 94 24.31 14.69 -28.09
CA THR A 94 25.20 15.81 -27.76
C THR A 94 24.77 16.59 -26.52
N ALA A 95 23.54 16.37 -26.05
CA ALA A 95 22.96 17.11 -24.95
C ALA A 95 23.61 16.75 -23.61
N LEU A 96 23.70 17.73 -22.70
CA LEU A 96 24.25 17.54 -21.35
C LEU A 96 23.57 16.40 -20.55
N PRO A 97 22.24 16.21 -20.61
CA PRO A 97 21.60 15.10 -19.89
C PRO A 97 22.08 13.72 -20.33
N PHE A 98 22.38 13.52 -21.62
CA PHE A 98 22.92 12.26 -22.12
C PHE A 98 24.31 11.98 -21.54
N TRP A 99 25.20 12.98 -21.55
CA TRP A 99 26.53 12.84 -20.96
C TRP A 99 26.49 12.65 -19.45
N LEU A 100 25.55 13.31 -18.75
CA LEU A 100 25.32 13.09 -17.33
C LEU A 100 24.89 11.64 -17.05
N ALA A 101 23.89 11.12 -17.78
CA ALA A 101 23.45 9.73 -17.66
C ALA A 101 24.59 8.74 -17.99
N LEU A 102 25.33 8.98 -19.08
CA LEU A 102 26.47 8.15 -19.47
C LEU A 102 27.57 8.16 -18.41
N SER A 103 27.89 9.33 -17.83
CA SER A 103 28.85 9.43 -16.74
C SER A 103 28.41 8.64 -15.50
N GLY A 104 27.11 8.57 -15.23
CA GLY A 104 26.54 7.71 -14.18
C GLY A 104 26.82 6.23 -14.44
N VAL A 105 26.57 5.76 -15.68
CA VAL A 105 26.87 4.38 -16.09
C VAL A 105 28.36 4.07 -15.99
N VAL A 106 29.21 4.97 -16.50
CA VAL A 106 30.68 4.80 -16.45
C VAL A 106 31.16 4.77 -15.00
N THR A 107 30.65 5.66 -14.14
CA THR A 107 31.00 5.69 -12.70
C THR A 107 30.59 4.38 -12.02
N ALA A 108 29.38 3.88 -12.30
CA ALA A 108 28.94 2.59 -11.78
C ALA A 108 29.83 1.44 -12.27
N TYR A 109 30.17 1.40 -13.56
CA TYR A 109 31.08 0.39 -14.11
C TYR A 109 32.44 0.41 -13.42
N VAL A 110 33.05 1.60 -13.25
CA VAL A 110 34.32 1.73 -12.54
C VAL A 110 34.21 1.27 -11.10
N PHE A 111 33.13 1.64 -10.40
CA PHE A 111 32.93 1.31 -8.99
C PHE A 111 32.68 -0.19 -8.76
N TYR A 112 31.97 -0.88 -9.65
CA TYR A 112 31.61 -2.28 -9.45
C TYR A 112 32.52 -3.28 -10.17
N MET A 113 33.07 -2.93 -11.33
CA MET A 113 33.89 -3.87 -12.13
C MET A 113 35.40 -3.62 -11.98
N VAL A 114 35.83 -2.36 -11.84
CA VAL A 114 37.27 -2.01 -11.87
C VAL A 114 37.84 -1.81 -10.47
N ALA A 115 37.16 -1.05 -9.61
CA ALA A 115 37.64 -0.68 -8.28
C ALA A 115 36.55 -0.78 -7.19
N PRO A 116 36.14 -2.00 -6.78
CA PRO A 116 35.15 -2.23 -5.72
C PRO A 116 35.53 -1.66 -4.34
N SER A 117 36.81 -1.36 -4.13
CA SER A 117 37.29 -0.72 -2.91
C SER A 117 36.71 0.68 -2.71
N ILE A 118 36.36 1.39 -3.80
CA ILE A 118 35.82 2.75 -3.72
C ILE A 118 34.43 2.75 -3.05
N PRO A 119 33.42 2.00 -3.53
CA PRO A 119 32.16 1.84 -2.81
C PRO A 119 32.33 1.35 -1.37
N ALA A 120 33.24 0.40 -1.10
CA ALA A 120 33.44 -0.13 0.24
C ALA A 120 33.97 0.93 1.23
N THR A 121 34.81 1.85 0.77
CA THR A 121 35.28 2.99 1.59
C THR A 121 34.21 4.05 1.75
N LEU A 122 33.49 4.38 0.68
CA LEU A 122 32.39 5.33 0.71
C LEU A 122 31.27 4.86 1.63
N ALA A 123 30.99 3.56 1.66
CA ALA A 123 30.01 2.93 2.54
C ALA A 123 30.33 3.12 4.03
N LYS A 124 31.62 3.17 4.39
CA LYS A 124 32.03 3.41 5.78
C LYS A 124 31.81 4.87 6.19
N VAL A 125 32.11 5.81 5.29
CA VAL A 125 32.00 7.25 5.56
C VAL A 125 30.55 7.74 5.48
N LEU A 126 29.81 7.32 4.45
CA LEU A 126 28.43 7.72 4.20
C LEU A 126 27.40 6.75 4.79
N ARG A 127 27.81 5.87 5.71
CA ARG A 127 26.93 4.89 6.35
C ARG A 127 25.59 5.48 6.83
N PRO A 128 25.54 6.66 7.50
CA PRO A 128 24.26 7.21 7.95
C PRO A 128 23.32 7.53 6.79
N LEU A 129 23.85 8.09 5.69
CA LEU A 129 23.06 8.41 4.50
C LEU A 129 22.61 7.13 3.79
N ILE A 130 23.52 6.17 3.61
CA ILE A 130 23.22 4.88 2.97
C ILE A 130 22.14 4.14 3.75
N VAL A 131 22.21 4.10 5.08
CA VAL A 131 21.18 3.47 5.91
C VAL A 131 19.81 4.12 5.68
N ILE A 132 19.72 5.46 5.55
CA ILE A 132 18.46 6.13 5.25
C ILE A 132 17.93 5.71 3.87
N LEU A 133 18.80 5.70 2.85
CA LEU A 133 18.42 5.34 1.48
C LEU A 133 18.03 3.86 1.35
N GLU A 134 18.79 2.95 1.97
CA GLU A 134 18.52 1.51 2.03
C GLU A 134 17.20 1.19 2.75
N ASN A 135 16.89 1.94 3.81
CA ASN A 135 15.61 1.81 4.51
C ASN A 135 14.48 2.59 3.82
N LYS A 136 14.64 3.00 2.56
CA LYS A 136 13.64 3.76 1.77
C LYS A 136 13.10 4.98 2.55
N TYR A 137 14.01 5.74 3.15
CA TYR A 137 13.69 6.88 4.02
C TYR A 137 12.85 6.53 5.26
N PHE A 138 12.87 5.26 5.71
CA PHE A 138 12.08 4.73 6.81
C PHE A 138 10.56 4.86 6.63
N MET A 139 10.09 5.11 5.40
CA MET A 139 8.67 5.29 5.12
C MET A 139 7.87 4.01 5.36
N ASP A 140 8.43 2.86 4.98
CA ASP A 140 7.82 1.53 5.22
C ASP A 140 7.72 1.26 6.72
N TRP A 141 8.81 1.48 7.46
CA TRP A 141 8.83 1.29 8.92
C TRP A 141 7.79 2.18 9.61
N PHE A 142 7.71 3.46 9.22
CA PHE A 142 6.74 4.39 9.78
C PHE A 142 5.30 3.97 9.49
N ASN A 143 5.02 3.56 8.25
CA ASN A 143 3.69 3.08 7.87
C ASN A 143 3.29 1.86 8.70
N GLU A 144 4.13 0.84 8.80
CA GLU A 144 3.82 -0.40 9.51
C GLU A 144 3.70 -0.22 11.03
N ASN A 145 4.63 0.53 11.63
CA ASN A 145 4.73 0.65 13.09
C ASN A 145 3.84 1.74 13.66
N VAL A 146 3.59 2.81 12.90
CA VAL A 146 2.78 3.95 13.35
C VAL A 146 1.40 3.87 12.74
N LEU A 147 1.27 4.01 11.41
CA LEU A 147 -0.04 4.13 10.77
C LEU A 147 -0.86 2.83 10.89
N ALA A 148 -0.31 1.69 10.48
CA ALA A 148 -1.02 0.42 10.51
C ALA A 148 -1.30 -0.07 11.94
N ARG A 149 -0.37 0.15 12.88
CA ARG A 149 -0.60 -0.18 14.29
C ARG A 149 -1.69 0.70 14.91
N LEU A 150 -1.67 2.00 14.64
CA LEU A 150 -2.69 2.93 15.12
C LEU A 150 -4.07 2.59 14.53
N ALA A 151 -4.13 2.34 13.22
CA ALA A 151 -5.37 1.92 12.56
C ALA A 151 -5.93 0.61 13.15
N ARG A 152 -5.07 -0.40 13.38
CA ARG A 152 -5.48 -1.64 14.06
C ARG A 152 -5.94 -1.41 15.49
N ALA A 153 -5.24 -0.57 16.25
CA ALA A 153 -5.62 -0.26 17.63
C ALA A 153 -6.98 0.46 17.70
N LEU A 154 -7.21 1.43 16.82
CA LEU A 154 -8.51 2.10 16.69
C LEU A 154 -9.60 1.11 16.29
N GLY A 155 -9.35 0.25 15.30
CA GLY A 155 -10.32 -0.76 14.87
C GLY A 155 -10.69 -1.73 16.00
N VAL A 156 -9.69 -2.24 16.74
CA VAL A 156 -9.93 -3.13 17.90
C VAL A 156 -10.66 -2.38 19.02
N GLY A 157 -10.34 -1.11 19.25
CA GLY A 157 -11.02 -0.27 20.24
C GLY A 157 -12.50 -0.07 19.91
N LEU A 158 -12.82 0.26 18.66
CA LEU A 158 -14.20 0.41 18.19
C LEU A 158 -14.98 -0.91 18.23
N TRP A 159 -14.35 -2.02 17.83
CA TRP A 159 -15.00 -3.33 17.85
C TRP A 159 -15.26 -3.83 19.28
N LYS A 160 -14.23 -3.91 20.12
CA LYS A 160 -14.38 -4.47 21.48
C LYS A 160 -15.11 -3.51 22.42
N GLY A 161 -14.86 -2.21 22.30
CA GLY A 161 -15.46 -1.19 23.15
C GLY A 161 -16.85 -0.78 22.71
N GLY A 162 -17.04 -0.52 21.42
CA GLY A 162 -18.32 -0.07 20.86
C GLY A 162 -19.30 -1.22 20.68
N ASP A 163 -18.94 -2.21 19.88
CA ASP A 163 -19.90 -3.24 19.46
C ASP A 163 -20.08 -4.30 20.56
N ALA A 164 -19.04 -5.07 20.85
CA ALA A 164 -19.12 -6.18 21.81
C ALA A 164 -19.40 -5.71 23.26
N GLY A 165 -18.92 -4.52 23.63
CA GLY A 165 -19.07 -3.96 24.97
C GLY A 165 -20.39 -3.24 25.17
N LEU A 166 -20.63 -2.17 24.38
CA LEU A 166 -21.78 -1.29 24.59
C LEU A 166 -23.06 -1.88 23.98
N ILE A 167 -23.02 -2.37 22.74
CA ILE A 167 -24.21 -2.88 22.06
C ILE A 167 -24.57 -4.26 22.60
N ASP A 168 -23.68 -5.24 22.46
CA ASP A 168 -23.97 -6.61 22.86
C ASP A 168 -24.05 -6.77 24.38
N GLY A 169 -23.10 -6.15 25.10
CA GLY A 169 -23.01 -6.26 26.55
C GLY A 169 -24.09 -5.48 27.29
N LEU A 170 -24.18 -4.17 27.03
CA LEU A 170 -25.02 -3.27 27.83
C LEU A 170 -26.46 -3.21 27.32
N ILE A 171 -26.67 -3.10 26.00
CA ILE A 171 -28.01 -2.97 25.44
C ILE A 171 -28.69 -4.33 25.35
N ILE A 172 -28.07 -5.31 24.68
CA ILE A 172 -28.71 -6.61 24.43
C ILE A 172 -28.72 -7.47 25.70
N ASN A 173 -27.55 -7.81 26.24
CA ASN A 173 -27.48 -8.67 27.42
C ASN A 173 -28.00 -7.98 28.69
N GLY A 174 -27.83 -6.67 28.81
CA GLY A 174 -28.38 -5.89 29.93
C GLY A 174 -29.92 -5.90 29.94
N SER A 175 -30.55 -5.67 28.78
CA SER A 175 -32.01 -5.75 28.67
C SER A 175 -32.52 -7.16 28.93
N ALA A 176 -31.86 -8.19 28.39
CA ALA A 176 -32.21 -9.59 28.64
C ALA A 176 -32.12 -9.96 30.14
N ARG A 177 -31.07 -9.50 30.83
CA ARG A 177 -30.92 -9.71 32.28
C ARG A 177 -31.97 -8.96 33.09
N ALA A 178 -32.32 -7.74 32.69
CA ALA A 178 -33.37 -6.96 33.35
C ALA A 178 -34.72 -7.66 33.23
N VAL A 179 -35.10 -8.08 32.01
CA VAL A 179 -36.34 -8.85 31.78
C VAL A 179 -36.32 -10.17 32.55
N GLY A 180 -35.21 -10.91 32.52
CA GLY A 180 -35.05 -12.15 33.30
C GLY A 180 -35.16 -11.94 34.81
N GLY A 181 -34.63 -10.82 35.33
CA GLY A 181 -34.75 -10.43 36.73
C GLY A 181 -36.19 -10.12 37.13
N VAL A 182 -36.91 -9.35 36.31
CA VAL A 182 -38.33 -9.04 36.51
C VAL A 182 -39.16 -10.33 36.45
N ALA A 183 -38.94 -11.19 35.45
CA ALA A 183 -39.61 -12.47 35.34
C ALA A 183 -39.34 -13.38 36.55
N GLY A 184 -38.11 -13.40 37.06
CA GLY A 184 -37.74 -14.12 38.28
C GLY A 184 -38.46 -13.60 39.53
N LEU A 185 -38.66 -12.28 39.63
CA LEU A 185 -39.41 -11.66 40.73
C LEU A 185 -40.91 -11.99 40.64
N VAL A 186 -41.50 -11.85 39.44
CA VAL A 186 -42.90 -12.19 39.17
C VAL A 186 -43.17 -13.67 39.46
N ARG A 187 -42.21 -14.56 39.14
CA ARG A 187 -42.32 -15.99 39.46
C ARG A 187 -42.45 -16.27 40.96
N ARG A 188 -41.85 -15.44 41.83
CA ARG A 188 -41.99 -15.60 43.30
C ARG A 188 -43.36 -15.19 43.82
N VAL A 189 -44.11 -14.36 43.08
CA VAL A 189 -45.49 -13.97 43.40
C VAL A 189 -46.46 -15.13 43.13
N GLN A 190 -46.10 -16.05 42.24
CA GLN A 190 -46.81 -17.32 42.06
C GLN A 190 -46.41 -18.32 43.15
N THR A 191 -47.11 -18.27 44.29
CA THR A 191 -46.83 -19.10 45.47
C THR A 191 -47.48 -20.49 45.43
N GLY A 192 -48.41 -20.73 44.49
CA GLY A 192 -49.12 -22.01 44.36
C GLY A 192 -50.27 -22.22 45.36
N TYR A 193 -50.48 -21.30 46.29
CA TYR A 193 -51.56 -21.37 47.26
C TYR A 193 -52.88 -20.80 46.72
N LEU A 194 -53.96 -21.60 46.75
CA LEU A 194 -55.29 -21.20 46.25
C LEU A 194 -55.86 -19.93 46.91
N TYR A 195 -55.62 -19.74 48.21
CA TYR A 195 -56.13 -18.57 48.93
C TYR A 195 -55.53 -17.25 48.41
N TRP A 196 -54.27 -17.27 47.99
CA TRP A 196 -53.56 -16.11 47.47
C TRP A 196 -54.15 -15.67 46.13
N TYR A 197 -54.47 -16.62 45.25
CA TYR A 197 -55.12 -16.33 43.97
C TYR A 197 -56.52 -15.76 44.16
N ALA A 198 -57.32 -16.31 45.08
CA ALA A 198 -58.65 -15.80 45.38
C ALA A 198 -58.62 -14.34 45.86
N LEU A 199 -57.67 -13.99 46.73
CA LEU A 199 -57.48 -12.63 47.23
C LEU A 199 -57.11 -11.65 46.10
N VAL A 200 -56.18 -12.03 45.22
CA VAL A 200 -55.76 -11.20 44.07
C VAL A 200 -56.92 -11.00 43.09
N MET A 201 -57.75 -12.02 42.84
CA MET A 201 -58.93 -11.89 41.97
C MET A 201 -59.96 -10.90 42.53
N ILE A 202 -60.28 -10.97 43.82
CA ILE A 202 -61.22 -10.04 44.45
C ILE A 202 -60.69 -8.60 44.39
N LEU A 203 -59.41 -8.40 44.69
CA LEU A 203 -58.76 -7.09 44.55
C LEU A 203 -58.77 -6.58 43.11
N GLY A 204 -58.53 -7.46 42.13
CA GLY A 204 -58.58 -7.13 40.70
C GLY A 204 -59.97 -6.66 40.25
N VAL A 205 -61.03 -7.37 40.66
CA VAL A 205 -62.42 -6.97 40.38
C VAL A 205 -62.76 -5.64 41.05
N MET A 206 -62.42 -5.47 42.33
CA MET A 206 -62.61 -4.18 43.01
C MET A 206 -61.89 -3.04 42.29
N GLY A 207 -60.64 -3.24 41.89
CA GLY A 207 -59.87 -2.24 41.15
C GLY A 207 -60.51 -1.86 39.82
N LEU A 208 -60.94 -2.86 39.04
CA LEU A 208 -61.65 -2.66 37.77
C LEU A 208 -63.00 -1.96 37.93
N MET A 209 -63.70 -2.17 39.04
CA MET A 209 -64.97 -1.49 39.31
C MET A 209 -64.80 -0.08 39.88
N THR A 210 -63.61 0.24 40.39
CA THR A 210 -63.30 1.55 41.00
C THR A 210 -62.76 2.56 39.98
N TRP A 211 -62.20 2.09 38.87
CA TRP A 211 -61.71 2.90 37.77
C TRP A 211 -62.72 2.95 36.63
#